data_AF-A0A1F9CHI9-F1
#
_entry.id   AF-A0A1F9CHI9-F1
#
_cell.length_a   1.000
_cell.length_b   1.000
_cell.length_c   1.000
_cell.angle_alpha   90.00
_cell.angle_beta   90.00
_cell.angle_gamma   90.00
#
_symmetry.space_group_name_H-M   'P 1'
#
loop_
_entity.id
_entity.type
_entity.pdbx_description
1 polymer ?
#
loop_
_entity_poly.entity_id
_entity_poly.type
_entity_poly.pdbx_seq_one_letter_code
_entity_poly.pdbx_strand_id
1 'polypeptide(L)'
;MRRWERREKNMARKNVTVAIEAEILKEARHIAVEKGMSLSALLGETLEVLVRDDVSYRRARNRQAALLKNPPDLGTKGKATWTREDLHGR
;
A
#
# COMPACT_ATOMS: atom_id res chain seq x y z
N MET A 1 -25.41 5.66 -18.16
CA MET A 1 -24.13 4.93 -17.98
C MET A 1 -23.70 4.34 -19.32
N ARG A 2 -22.57 4.76 -19.90
CA ARG A 2 -22.19 4.37 -21.28
C ARG A 2 -21.48 3.01 -21.31
N ARG A 3 -21.82 2.18 -22.29
CA ARG A 3 -21.41 0.77 -22.46
C ARG A 3 -19.88 0.55 -22.58
N TRP A 4 -19.11 1.61 -22.82
CA TRP A 4 -17.69 1.60 -23.15
C TRP A 4 -16.77 1.61 -21.91
N GLU A 5 -17.15 2.28 -20.82
CA GLU A 5 -16.42 2.27 -19.53
C GLU A 5 -16.28 0.88 -18.92
N ARG A 6 -17.28 0.01 -19.14
CA ARG A 6 -17.30 -1.36 -18.64
C ARG A 6 -16.29 -2.27 -19.37
N ARG A 7 -15.93 -1.94 -20.61
CA ARG A 7 -14.99 -2.74 -21.42
C ARG A 7 -13.54 -2.50 -21.00
N GLU A 8 -13.18 -1.25 -20.72
CA GLU A 8 -11.81 -0.86 -20.37
C GLU A 8 -11.39 -1.46 -19.01
N LYS A 9 -12.29 -1.41 -18.02
CA LYS A 9 -12.07 -2.02 -16.69
C LYS A 9 -11.93 -3.54 -16.71
N ASN A 10 -12.41 -4.22 -17.76
CA ASN A 10 -12.34 -5.68 -17.88
C ASN A 10 -11.07 -6.19 -18.58
N MET A 11 -10.31 -5.34 -19.28
CA MET A 11 -9.14 -5.81 -20.04
C MET A 11 -7.89 -6.11 -19.20
N ALA A 12 -7.84 -5.66 -17.94
CA ALA A 12 -6.67 -5.86 -17.06
C ALA A 12 -6.86 -6.94 -15.97
N ARG A 13 -7.98 -7.69 -15.97
CA ARG A 13 -8.21 -8.74 -14.95
C ARG A 13 -7.71 -10.09 -15.46
N LYS A 14 -6.86 -10.74 -14.67
CA LYS A 14 -6.38 -12.10 -14.91
C LYS A 14 -7.04 -13.05 -13.92
N ASN A 15 -7.58 -14.16 -14.41
CA ASN A 15 -8.10 -15.22 -13.55
C ASN A 15 -6.93 -16.02 -12.97
N VAL A 16 -7.01 -16.29 -11.67
CA VAL A 16 -6.00 -17.06 -10.94
C VAL A 16 -6.72 -18.16 -10.17
N THR A 17 -6.19 -19.38 -10.24
CA THR A 17 -6.64 -20.49 -9.39
C THR A 17 -5.75 -20.52 -8.15
N VAL A 18 -6.37 -20.49 -6.98
CA VAL A 18 -5.68 -20.52 -5.69
C VAL A 18 -6.17 -21.72 -4.87
N ALA A 19 -5.24 -22.42 -4.23
CA ALA A 19 -5.57 -23.44 -3.25
C ALA A 19 -5.77 -22.76 -1.89
N ILE A 20 -6.92 -22.98 -1.26
CA ILE A 20 -7.29 -22.42 0.04
C ILE A 20 -7.92 -23.56 0.85
N GLU A 21 -7.63 -23.61 2.15
CA GLU A 21 -8.28 -24.56 3.05
C GLU A 21 -9.81 -24.38 3.05
N ALA A 22 -10.54 -25.49 3.13
CA ALA A 22 -12.00 -25.49 2.97
C ALA A 22 -12.71 -24.62 4.02
N GLU A 23 -12.24 -24.64 5.27
CA GLU A 23 -12.82 -23.84 6.35
C GLU A 23 -12.60 -22.34 6.12
N ILE A 24 -11.38 -21.94 5.71
CA ILE A 24 -11.09 -20.54 5.37
C ILE A 24 -11.95 -20.06 4.19
N LEU A 25 -12.15 -20.92 3.19
CA LEU A 25 -12.98 -20.60 2.04
C LEU A 25 -14.46 -20.39 2.44
N LYS A 26 -14.95 -21.12 3.44
CA LYS A 26 -16.30 -20.96 3.97
C LYS A 26 -16.46 -19.63 4.69
N GLU A 27 -15.56 -19.31 5.61
CA GLU A 27 -15.56 -18.04 6.35
C GLU A 27 -15.41 -16.84 5.41
N ALA A 28 -14.51 -16.92 4.41
CA ALA A 28 -14.34 -15.87 3.41
C ALA A 28 -15.62 -15.60 2.61
N ARG A 29 -16.42 -16.63 2.32
CA ARG A 29 -17.73 -16.44 1.67
C ARG A 29 -18.73 -15.76 2.59
N HIS A 30 -18.78 -16.13 3.86
CA HIS A 30 -19.64 -15.45 4.84
C HIS A 30 -19.32 -13.96 4.90
N ILE A 31 -18.03 -13.61 5.07
CA ILE A 31 -17.56 -12.22 5.07
C ILE A 31 -17.91 -11.50 3.77
N ALA A 32 -17.75 -12.15 2.62
CA ALA A 32 -18.10 -11.54 1.33
C ALA A 32 -19.60 -11.23 1.26
N VAL A 33 -20.46 -12.14 1.71
CA VAL A 33 -21.92 -11.94 1.76
C VAL A 33 -22.29 -10.80 2.71
N GLU A 34 -21.72 -10.78 3.92
CA GLU A 34 -21.95 -9.70 4.90
C GLU A 34 -21.56 -8.33 4.35
N LYS A 35 -20.50 -8.26 3.55
CA LYS A 35 -20.04 -7.04 2.88
C LYS A 35 -20.80 -6.71 1.58
N GLY A 36 -21.71 -7.58 1.13
CA GLY A 36 -22.42 -7.42 -0.15
C GLY A 36 -21.51 -7.55 -1.38
N MET A 37 -20.43 -8.33 -1.27
CA MET A 37 -19.39 -8.49 -2.29
C MET A 37 -19.31 -9.95 -2.77
N SER A 38 -18.73 -10.15 -3.95
CA SER A 38 -18.35 -11.50 -4.37
C SER A 38 -17.02 -11.91 -3.72
N LEU A 39 -16.77 -13.21 -3.58
CA LEU A 39 -15.50 -13.72 -3.06
C LEU A 39 -14.29 -13.20 -3.87
N SER A 40 -14.40 -13.17 -5.20
CA SER A 40 -13.33 -12.64 -6.05
C SER A 40 -13.11 -11.13 -5.86
N ALA A 41 -14.16 -10.36 -5.55
CA ALA A 41 -14.02 -8.94 -5.23
C ALA A 41 -13.33 -8.73 -3.88
N LEU A 42 -13.72 -9.50 -2.86
CA LEU A 42 -13.07 -9.48 -1.54
C LEU A 42 -11.58 -9.84 -1.64
N LEU A 43 -11.24 -10.90 -2.37
CA LEU A 43 -9.85 -11.29 -2.63
C LEU A 43 -9.08 -10.20 -3.38
N GLY A 44 -9.69 -9.59 -4.41
CA GLY A 44 -9.09 -8.50 -5.16
C GLY A 44 -8.76 -7.31 -4.26
N GLU A 45 -9.71 -6.85 -3.45
CA GLU A 45 -9.51 -5.73 -2.53
C GLU A 45 -8.41 -6.04 -1.49
N THR A 46 -8.41 -7.25 -0.95
CA THR A 46 -7.40 -7.70 0.02
C THR A 46 -5.99 -7.68 -0.59
N LEU A 47 -5.86 -8.16 -1.84
CA LEU A 47 -4.59 -8.11 -2.57
C LEU A 47 -4.16 -6.67 -2.89
N GLU A 48 -5.09 -5.79 -3.24
CA GLU A 48 -4.80 -4.37 -3.45
C GLU A 48 -4.26 -3.71 -2.18
N VAL A 49 -4.85 -4.00 -1.01
CA VAL A 49 -4.37 -3.53 0.28
C VAL A 49 -2.94 -4.03 0.55
N LEU A 50 -2.71 -5.34 0.42
CA LEU A 50 -1.39 -5.93 0.64
C LEU A 50 -0.30 -5.32 -0.25
N VAL A 51 -0.60 -5.14 -1.54
CA VAL A 51 0.35 -4.55 -2.50
C VAL A 51 0.59 -3.08 -2.18
N ARG A 52 -0.47 -2.32 -1.86
CA ARG A 52 -0.34 -0.90 -1.52
C ARG A 52 0.55 -0.71 -0.30
N ASP A 53 0.34 -1.51 0.74
CA ASP A 53 1.07 -1.39 1.99
C ASP A 53 2.55 -1.72 1.77
N ASP A 54 2.86 -2.80 1.05
CA ASP A 54 4.23 -3.18 0.72
C ASP A 54 4.95 -2.14 -0.16
N VAL A 55 4.26 -1.60 -1.18
CA VAL A 55 4.80 -0.53 -2.03
C VAL A 55 5.05 0.75 -1.23
N SER A 56 4.15 1.11 -0.32
CA SER A 56 4.29 2.30 0.51
C SER A 56 5.52 2.22 1.42
N TYR A 57 5.72 1.08 2.07
CA TYR A 57 6.88 0.83 2.93
C TYR A 57 8.18 0.83 2.12
N ARG A 58 8.22 0.09 1.00
CA ARG A 58 9.41 0.07 0.13
C ARG A 58 9.76 1.46 -0.41
N ARG A 59 8.76 2.25 -0.80
CA ARG A 59 8.98 3.65 -1.24
C ARG A 59 9.54 4.52 -0.12
N ALA A 60 8.98 4.45 1.09
CA ALA A 60 9.45 5.21 2.23
C ALA A 60 10.89 4.83 2.59
N ARG A 61 11.19 3.53 2.64
CA ARG A 61 12.54 3.01 2.86
C ARG A 61 13.53 3.52 1.81
N ASN A 62 13.19 3.41 0.53
CA ASN A 62 14.07 3.81 -0.57
C ASN A 62 14.34 5.31 -0.57
N ARG A 63 13.32 6.14 -0.29
CA ARG A 63 13.48 7.59 -0.15
C ARG A 63 14.46 7.93 0.97
N GLN A 64 14.33 7.28 2.12
CA GLN A 64 15.19 7.56 3.27
C GLN A 64 16.62 7.05 3.03
N ALA A 65 16.79 5.89 2.41
CA ALA A 65 18.10 5.40 1.99
C ALA A 65 18.78 6.35 0.98
N ALA A 66 18.01 6.93 0.05
CA ALA A 66 18.53 7.92 -0.89
C ALA A 66 18.97 9.21 -0.20
N LEU A 67 18.19 9.69 0.79
CA LEU A 67 18.57 10.84 1.63
C LEU A 67 19.84 10.57 2.43
N LEU A 68 20.04 9.36 2.96
CA LEU A 68 21.28 9.01 3.67
C LEU A 68 22.49 8.91 2.73
N LYS A 69 22.29 8.44 1.49
CA LYS A 69 23.35 8.32 0.49
C LYS A 69 23.77 9.68 -0.05
N ASN A 70 22.81 10.57 -0.30
CA ASN A 70 23.02 11.93 -0.77
C ASN A 70 22.36 12.91 0.22
N PRO A 71 22.96 13.12 1.39
CA PRO A 71 22.40 14.01 2.39
C PRO A 71 22.34 15.44 1.87
N PRO A 72 21.24 16.17 2.11
CA PRO A 72 21.22 17.60 1.86
C PRO A 72 22.27 18.29 2.72
N ASP A 73 22.86 19.36 2.20
CA ASP A 73 23.71 20.21 3.02
C ASP A 73 22.84 20.91 4.07
N LEU A 74 22.98 20.50 5.32
CA LEU A 74 22.25 21.04 6.46
C LEU A 74 22.90 22.32 7.01
N GLY A 75 23.97 22.83 6.39
CA GLY A 75 24.71 24.01 6.86
C GLY A 75 25.48 23.78 8.16
N THR A 76 25.47 22.55 8.69
CA THR A 76 26.09 22.20 9.97
C THR A 76 27.55 21.80 9.84
N LYS A 77 28.05 21.54 8.62
CA LYS A 77 29.41 21.00 8.39
C LYS A 77 29.74 19.79 9.30
N GLY A 78 28.72 18.99 9.64
CA GLY A 78 28.86 17.84 10.54
C GLY A 78 28.83 18.16 12.04
N LYS A 79 28.59 19.41 12.45
CA LYS A 79 28.44 19.83 13.85
C LYS A 79 27.18 20.67 14.02
N ALA A 80 26.22 20.18 14.79
CA ALA A 80 25.10 21.00 15.22
C ALA A 80 25.62 22.04 16.24
N THR A 81 25.40 23.33 15.96
CA THR A 81 25.77 24.44 16.84
C THR A 81 24.62 24.90 17.73
N TRP A 82 23.44 24.31 17.56
CA TRP A 82 22.21 24.62 18.29
C TRP A 82 21.96 23.59 19.39
N THR A 83 21.49 24.04 20.54
CA THR A 83 20.93 23.21 21.60
C THR A 83 19.45 22.94 21.33
N ARG A 84 18.85 21.99 22.06
CA ARG A 84 17.41 21.69 21.93
C ARG A 84 16.57 22.92 22.30
N GLU A 85 17.04 23.68 23.27
CA GLU A 85 16.45 24.91 23.77
C GLU A 85 16.51 26.02 22.71
N ASP A 86 17.62 26.12 21.96
CA ASP A 86 17.78 27.11 20.88
C ASP A 86 16.83 26.88 19.71
N LEU A 87 16.46 25.63 19.44
CA LEU A 87 15.47 25.29 18.40
C LEU A 87 14.03 25.50 18.84
N HIS A 88 13.76 25.63 20.13
CA HIS A 88 12.43 25.96 20.64
C HIS A 88 12.22 27.47 20.59
N GLY A 89 11.93 27.98 19.38
CA GLY A 89 11.66 29.38 19.11
C GLY A 89 10.41 29.57 18.25
N ARG A 90 9.25 29.57 18.93
CA ARG A 90 7.85 29.75 18.47
C ARG A 90 7.09 28.48 18.10
#